data_AF-A0A518G143-F1
#
_entry.id   AF-A0A518G143-F1
#
_cell.length_a   1.000
_cell.length_b   1.000
_cell.length_c   1.000
_cell.angle_alpha   90.00
_cell.angle_beta   90.00
_cell.angle_gamma   90.00
#
_symmetry.space_group_name_H-M   'P 1'
#
loop_
_entity.id
_entity.type
_entity.pdbx_description
1 polymer ?
#
loop_
_entity_poly.entity_id
_entity_poly.type
_entity_poly.pdbx_seq_one_letter_code
_entity_poly.pdbx_strand_id
1 'polypeptide(L)'
;MSKFYATCGSHTLTISAPSARHAAMRLIDEVMAAHIWIYDDADLSEQDRRDHVVLEALLHLSTVVSVSEIGAGRREAGAFEVPQMIDEWHRLMTGISRMLTSSGIDAGRVLPELPTEVLGPQQPR
;
A
#
# COMPACT_ATOMS: atom_id res chain seq x y z
N MET A 1 24.14 -0.76 1.30
CA MET A 1 22.84 -1.40 1.62
C MET A 1 22.81 -2.76 0.98
N SER A 2 22.31 -3.77 1.71
CA SER A 2 22.22 -5.15 1.21
C SER A 2 21.06 -5.30 0.23
N LYS A 3 21.21 -6.21 -0.72
CA LYS A 3 20.15 -6.62 -1.64
C LYS A 3 19.31 -7.71 -0.97
N PHE A 4 18.00 -7.56 -1.00
CA PHE A 4 17.03 -8.51 -0.47
C PHE A 4 16.05 -8.97 -1.54
N TYR A 5 15.54 -10.18 -1.36
CA TYR A 5 14.43 -10.78 -2.08
C TYR A 5 13.32 -11.02 -1.06
N ALA A 6 12.26 -10.21 -1.13
CA ALA A 6 11.06 -10.37 -0.31
C ALA A 6 9.99 -11.10 -1.13
N THR A 7 9.31 -12.07 -0.53
CA THR A 7 8.25 -12.85 -1.18
C THR A 7 7.06 -13.03 -0.23
N CYS A 8 5.85 -12.82 -0.72
CA CYS A 8 4.61 -13.11 -0.01
C CYS A 8 3.58 -13.68 -0.99
N GLY A 9 3.28 -14.98 -0.88
CA GLY A 9 2.44 -15.67 -1.86
C GLY A 9 3.01 -15.55 -3.28
N SER A 10 2.22 -15.01 -4.20
CA SER A 10 2.63 -14.72 -5.59
C SER A 10 3.44 -13.44 -5.76
N HIS A 11 3.52 -12.59 -4.73
CA HIS A 11 4.25 -11.32 -4.81
C HIS A 11 5.72 -11.54 -4.50
N THR A 12 6.61 -11.00 -5.34
CA THR A 12 8.05 -11.00 -5.12
C THR A 12 8.64 -9.64 -5.46
N LEU A 13 9.48 -9.11 -4.57
CA LEU A 13 10.16 -7.85 -4.72
C LEU A 13 11.66 -8.05 -4.49
N THR A 14 12.49 -7.57 -5.41
CA THR A 14 13.95 -7.50 -5.23
C THR A 14 14.34 -6.06 -4.95
N ILE A 15 14.95 -5.79 -3.80
CA ILE A 15 15.21 -4.42 -3.36
C ILE A 15 16.49 -4.28 -2.54
N SER A 16 17.17 -3.15 -2.66
CA SER A 16 18.21 -2.74 -1.73
C SER A 16 17.60 -2.04 -0.52
N ALA A 17 17.80 -2.56 0.69
CA ALA A 17 17.20 -2.02 1.91
C ALA A 17 18.23 -1.97 3.06
N PRO A 18 17.99 -1.18 4.12
CA PRO A 18 18.85 -1.17 5.30
C PRO A 18 18.70 -2.43 6.17
N SER A 19 17.58 -3.15 6.06
CA SER A 19 17.35 -4.42 6.78
C SER A 19 16.28 -5.27 6.09
N ALA A 20 16.23 -6.56 6.45
CA ALA A 20 15.22 -7.49 5.96
C ALA A 20 13.79 -7.02 6.29
N ARG A 21 13.57 -6.43 7.47
CA ARG A 21 12.26 -5.87 7.86
C ARG A 21 11.82 -4.72 6.95
N HIS A 22 12.76 -3.86 6.55
CA HIS A 22 12.46 -2.77 5.60
C HIS A 22 12.13 -3.33 4.21
N ALA A 23 12.84 -4.37 3.76
CA ALA A 23 12.51 -5.04 2.50
C ALA A 23 11.11 -5.68 2.54
N ALA A 24 10.76 -6.32 3.65
CA ALA A 24 9.41 -6.86 3.85
C ALA A 24 8.35 -5.74 3.85
N MET A 25 8.58 -4.64 4.59
CA MET A 25 7.65 -3.52 4.67
C MET A 25 7.45 -2.88 3.30
N ARG A 26 8.51 -2.77 2.49
CA ARG A 26 8.39 -2.25 1.13
C ARG A 26 7.61 -3.17 0.20
N LEU A 27 7.68 -4.50 0.39
CA LEU A 27 6.78 -5.42 -0.33
C LEU A 27 5.32 -5.17 0.05
N ILE A 28 5.02 -5.02 1.34
CA ILE A 28 3.65 -4.71 1.81
C ILE A 28 3.16 -3.40 1.20
N ASP A 29 4.00 -2.37 1.25
CA ASP A 29 3.70 -1.06 0.68
C ASP A 29 3.41 -1.12 -0.84
N GLU A 30 4.19 -1.89 -1.60
CA GLU A 30 3.97 -2.09 -3.04
C GLU A 30 2.62 -2.76 -3.34
N VAL A 31 2.22 -3.75 -2.54
CA VAL A 31 0.93 -4.45 -2.73
C VAL A 31 -0.24 -3.56 -2.27
N MET A 32 -0.08 -2.83 -1.17
CA MET A 32 -1.13 -1.97 -0.61
C MET A 32 -1.24 -0.60 -1.29
N ALA A 33 -0.31 -0.24 -2.17
CA ALA A 33 -0.29 1.05 -2.86
C ALA A 33 -1.61 1.39 -3.56
N ALA A 34 -2.28 0.38 -4.14
CA ALA A 34 -3.58 0.54 -4.81
C ALA A 34 -4.72 0.97 -3.86
N HIS A 35 -4.53 0.86 -2.55
CA HIS A 35 -5.53 1.17 -1.52
C HIS A 35 -5.18 2.43 -0.70
N ILE A 36 -4.15 3.19 -1.07
CA ILE A 36 -3.75 4.41 -0.36
C ILE A 36 -4.88 5.47 -0.38
N TRP A 37 -5.72 5.48 -1.41
CA TRP A 37 -6.80 6.45 -1.58
C TRP A 37 -7.78 6.49 -0.39
N ILE A 38 -7.93 5.40 0.36
CA ILE A 38 -8.84 5.34 1.52
C ILE A 38 -8.45 6.32 2.64
N TYR A 39 -7.18 6.75 2.68
CA TYR A 39 -6.71 7.69 3.70
C TYR A 39 -7.07 9.15 3.38
N ASP A 40 -7.49 9.42 2.15
CA ASP A 40 -7.94 10.73 1.69
C ASP A 40 -9.47 10.85 1.73
N ASP A 41 -10.17 9.72 1.94
CA ASP A 41 -11.62 9.66 2.01
C ASP A 41 -12.10 10.11 3.41
N ALA A 42 -12.75 11.27 3.46
CA ALA A 42 -13.26 11.87 4.70
C ALA A 42 -14.47 11.12 5.29
N ASP A 43 -15.15 10.30 4.49
CA ASP A 43 -16.34 9.56 4.94
C ASP A 43 -15.99 8.24 5.64
N LEU A 44 -14.72 7.80 5.53
CA LEU A 44 -14.24 6.57 6.18
C LEU A 44 -13.64 6.85 7.55
N SER A 45 -14.10 6.12 8.57
CA SER A 45 -13.45 6.13 9.88
C SER A 45 -12.09 5.42 9.83
N GLU A 46 -11.24 5.67 10.84
CA GLU A 46 -9.97 4.94 10.97
C GLU A 46 -10.17 3.42 11.03
N GLN A 47 -11.25 2.97 11.69
CA GLN A 47 -11.60 1.56 11.78
C GLN A 47 -12.02 1.00 10.41
N ASP A 48 -12.83 1.73 9.63
CA ASP A 48 -13.22 1.29 8.27
C ASP A 48 -12.00 1.15 7.36
N ARG A 49 -11.06 2.11 7.42
CA ARG A 49 -9.79 2.06 6.67
C ARG A 49 -8.94 0.86 7.08
N ARG A 50 -8.88 0.57 8.39
CA ARG A 50 -8.15 -0.59 8.92
C ARG A 50 -8.78 -1.89 8.42
N ASP A 51 -10.10 -2.02 8.54
CA ASP A 51 -10.81 -3.23 8.13
C ASP A 51 -10.69 -3.46 6.62
N HIS A 52 -10.74 -2.39 5.82
CA HIS A 52 -10.46 -2.44 4.39
C HIS A 52 -9.09 -3.08 4.11
N VAL A 53 -8.00 -2.54 4.67
CA VAL A 53 -6.65 -3.04 4.36
C VAL A 53 -6.38 -4.44 4.90
N VAL A 54 -7.03 -4.81 6.02
CA VAL A 54 -6.97 -6.18 6.54
C VAL A 54 -7.66 -7.15 5.58
N LEU A 55 -8.83 -6.79 5.05
CA LEU A 55 -9.54 -7.62 4.07
C LEU A 55 -8.73 -7.77 2.78
N GLU A 56 -8.16 -6.68 2.25
CA GLU A 56 -7.30 -6.72 1.06
C GLU A 56 -6.07 -7.60 1.29
N ALA A 57 -5.45 -7.51 2.47
CA ALA A 57 -4.33 -8.37 2.83
C ALA A 57 -4.72 -9.86 2.87
N LEU A 58 -5.90 -10.20 3.41
CA LEU A 58 -6.38 -11.59 3.44
C LEU A 58 -6.68 -12.15 2.04
N LEU A 59 -7.09 -11.30 1.10
CA LEU A 59 -7.41 -11.69 -0.27
C LEU A 59 -6.16 -11.82 -1.15
N HIS A 60 -5.15 -10.98 -0.93
CA HIS A 60 -4.03 -10.83 -1.85
C HIS A 60 -2.68 -11.31 -1.31
N LEU A 61 -2.51 -11.37 0.02
CA LEU A 61 -1.25 -11.77 0.64
C LEU A 61 -1.35 -13.15 1.28
N SER A 62 -0.21 -13.85 1.34
CA SER A 62 -0.06 -14.96 2.28
C SER A 62 0.10 -14.44 3.71
N THR A 63 0.05 -15.32 4.71
CA THR A 63 0.17 -14.90 6.12
C THR A 63 1.56 -14.41 6.52
N VAL A 64 2.59 -14.72 5.74
CA VAL A 64 4.00 -14.41 6.06
C VAL A 64 4.74 -13.85 4.85
N VAL A 65 5.52 -12.79 5.07
CA VAL A 65 6.55 -12.31 4.15
C VAL A 65 7.87 -13.00 4.46
N SER A 66 8.42 -13.65 3.45
CA SER A 66 9.72 -14.34 3.47
C SER A 66 10.80 -13.42 2.92
N VAL A 67 11.92 -13.25 3.62
CA VAL A 67 13.02 -12.39 3.15
C VAL A 67 14.34 -13.16 3.14
N SER A 68 15.12 -12.88 2.10
CA SER A 68 16.38 -13.54 1.79
C SER A 68 17.37 -12.54 1.19
N GLU A 69 18.67 -12.70 1.49
CA GLU A 69 19.75 -11.97 0.80
C GLU A 69 20.31 -12.77 -0.38
N ILE A 70 20.09 -14.09 -0.38
CA ILE A 70 20.75 -15.01 -1.32
C ILE A 70 19.88 -15.29 -2.54
N GLY A 71 18.55 -15.23 -2.42
CA GLY A 71 17.60 -15.48 -3.52
C GLY A 71 16.15 -15.71 -3.09
N ALA A 72 15.21 -15.50 -4.02
CA ALA A 72 13.77 -15.62 -3.77
C ALA A 72 13.35 -17.03 -3.28
N GLY A 73 12.26 -17.09 -2.52
CA GLY A 73 11.71 -18.35 -1.97
C GLY A 73 12.45 -18.88 -0.73
N ARG A 74 13.43 -18.14 -0.21
CA ARG A 74 14.14 -18.45 1.04
C ARG A 74 13.75 -17.46 2.15
N ARG A 75 14.11 -17.79 3.39
CA ARG A 75 13.70 -17.08 4.61
C ARG A 75 14.87 -16.77 5.55
N GLU A 76 16.10 -16.93 5.10
CA GLU A 76 17.28 -16.86 5.98
C GLU A 76 17.51 -15.47 6.57
N ALA A 77 17.05 -14.42 5.91
CA ALA A 77 17.15 -13.05 6.40
C ALA A 77 15.95 -12.65 7.27
N GLY A 78 14.85 -13.39 7.23
CA GLY A 78 13.70 -13.20 8.10
C GLY A 78 12.39 -13.75 7.57
N ALA A 79 11.44 -13.91 8.49
CA ALA A 79 10.04 -14.19 8.21
C ALA A 79 9.21 -13.23 9.07
N PHE A 80 8.26 -12.53 8.44
CA PHE A 80 7.46 -11.50 9.08
C PHE A 80 5.98 -11.77 8.85
N GLU A 81 5.22 -11.79 9.93
CA GLU A 81 3.78 -12.02 9.89
C GLU A 81 3.06 -10.81 9.28
N VAL A 82 2.26 -11.06 8.24
CA VAL A 82 1.54 -10.01 7.50
C VAL A 82 0.58 -9.21 8.37
N PRO A 83 -0.20 -9.79 9.30
CA PRO A 83 -1.12 -9.02 10.14
C PRO A 83 -0.42 -7.88 10.90
N GLN A 84 0.73 -8.15 11.51
CA GLN A 84 1.52 -7.15 12.25
C GLN A 84 2.08 -6.08 11.29
N MET A 85 2.51 -6.49 10.10
CA MET A 85 3.06 -5.56 9.12
C MET A 85 1.98 -4.64 8.53
N ILE A 86 0.77 -5.15 8.30
CA ILE A 86 -0.39 -4.35 7.87
C ILE A 86 -0.78 -3.36 8.96
N ASP A 87 -0.81 -3.78 10.22
CA ASP A 87 -1.06 -2.86 11.34
C ASP A 87 -0.02 -1.74 11.43
N GLU A 88 1.26 -2.06 11.24
CA GLU A 88 2.35 -1.09 11.22
C GLU A 88 2.25 -0.13 10.03
N TRP A 89 1.98 -0.66 8.84
CA TRP A 89 1.78 0.12 7.63
C TRP A 89 0.57 1.05 7.75
N HIS A 90 -0.56 0.56 8.26
CA HIS A 90 -1.76 1.35 8.49
C HIS A 90 -1.54 2.51 9.47
N ARG A 91 -0.82 2.25 10.57
CA ARG A 91 -0.45 3.30 11.53
C ARG A 91 0.44 4.36 10.89
N LEU A 92 1.40 3.95 10.05
CA LEU A 92 2.28 4.87 9.33
C LEU A 92 1.46 5.74 8.37
N MET A 93 0.61 5.13 7.54
CA MET A 93 -0.21 5.86 6.57
C MET A 93 -1.21 6.81 7.24
N THR A 94 -1.81 6.39 8.36
CA THR A 94 -2.66 7.27 9.18
C THR A 94 -1.88 8.46 9.73
N GLY A 95 -0.65 8.24 10.20
CA GLY A 95 0.25 9.30 10.65
C GLY A 95 0.61 10.29 9.54
N ILE A 96 0.93 9.78 8.35
CA ILE A 96 1.24 10.59 7.16
C ILE A 96 0.02 11.42 6.73
N SER A 97 -1.16 10.80 6.62
CA SER A 97 -2.41 11.48 6.27
C SER A 97 -2.69 12.64 7.23
N ARG A 98 -2.63 12.39 8.55
CA ARG A 98 -2.80 13.44 9.57
C ARG A 98 -1.77 14.56 9.46
N MET A 99 -0.50 14.21 9.23
CA MET A 99 0.57 15.20 9.07
C MET A 99 0.32 16.09 7.85
N LEU A 100 -0.05 15.52 6.71
CA LEU A 100 -0.35 16.26 5.48
C LEU A 100 -1.54 17.20 5.68
N THR A 101 -2.66 16.69 6.23
CA THR A 101 -3.84 17.49 6.54
C THR A 101 -3.50 18.64 7.50
N SER A 102 -2.74 18.37 8.57
CA SER A 102 -2.32 19.42 9.51
C SER A 102 -1.42 20.50 8.90
N SER A 103 -0.73 20.17 7.79
CA SER A 103 0.12 21.10 7.05
C SER A 103 -0.64 21.89 5.98
N GLY A 104 -1.96 21.69 5.86
CA GLY A 104 -2.77 22.29 4.80
C GLY A 104 -2.48 21.72 3.41
N ILE A 105 -1.82 20.56 3.34
CA ILE A 105 -1.63 19.82 2.09
C ILE A 105 -2.82 18.88 1.98
N ASP A 106 -3.81 19.25 1.17
CA ASP A 106 -4.85 18.30 0.77
C ASP A 106 -4.16 17.17 0.00
N ALA A 107 -4.23 15.96 0.56
CA ALA A 107 -3.68 14.76 -0.06
C ALA A 107 -4.41 14.40 -1.38
N GLY A 108 -5.55 15.05 -1.66
CA GLY A 108 -6.30 14.91 -2.89
C GLY A 108 -5.79 15.79 -4.04
N ARG A 109 -4.88 15.28 -4.87
CA ARG A 109 -4.80 15.70 -6.29
C ARG A 109 -4.05 14.70 -7.19
N VAL A 110 -4.63 13.51 -7.41
CA VAL A 110 -4.23 12.62 -8.54
C VAL A 110 -5.42 11.92 -9.21
N LEU A 111 -6.62 12.51 -9.17
CA LEU A 111 -7.61 12.21 -10.21
C LEU A 111 -7.74 13.46 -11.09
N PRO A 112 -7.39 13.40 -12.39
CA PRO A 112 -7.72 14.49 -13.28
C PRO A 112 -9.23 14.66 -13.25
N GLU A 113 -9.71 15.88 -13.03
CA GLU A 113 -11.12 16.21 -13.26
C GLU A 113 -11.45 15.76 -14.68
N LEU A 114 -12.36 14.80 -14.82
CA LEU A 114 -12.90 14.45 -16.13
C LEU A 114 -13.49 15.75 -16.72
N PRO A 115 -13.10 16.16 -17.94
CA PRO A 115 -13.64 17.35 -18.55
C PRO A 115 -15.16 17.23 -18.56
N THR A 116 -15.83 18.19 -17.93
CA THR A 116 -17.29 18.32 -17.99
C THR A 116 -17.65 18.89 -19.36
N GLU A 117 -17.44 18.13 -20.43
CA GLU A 117 -17.90 18.49 -21.76
C GLU A 117 -17.84 17.30 -22.72
N VAL A 118 -18.98 16.59 -22.84
CA VAL A 118 -19.40 16.06 -24.13
C VAL A 118 -20.81 16.54 -24.38
N LEU A 119 -20.89 17.78 -24.84
CA LEU A 119 -22.01 18.28 -25.63
C LEU A 119 -22.21 17.35 -26.83
N GLY A 120 -23.38 16.74 -26.97
CA GLY A 120 -23.85 16.22 -28.26
C GLY A 120 -25.12 15.35 -28.20
N PRO A 121 -25.90 15.23 -29.30
CA PRO A 121 -25.78 15.90 -30.59
C PRO A 121 -26.91 16.93 -30.85
N GLN A 122 -26.62 17.97 -31.63
CA GLN A 122 -27.67 18.82 -32.21
C GLN A 122 -28.47 18.02 -33.24
N GLN A 123 -29.80 18.07 -33.12
CA GLN A 123 -30.71 17.47 -34.09
C GLN A 123 -30.65 18.21 -35.44
N PRO A 124 -30.62 17.48 -36.59
CA PRO A 124 -30.77 18.11 -37.88
C PRO A 124 -32.26 18.45 -38.14
N ARG A 125 -32.51 19.62 -38.73
CA ARG A 125 -33.76 19.94 -39.44
C ARG A 125 -33.66 19.53 -40.89
#